data_AF-A0A1E3LNK3-F1
#
_entry.id   AF-A0A1E3LNK3-F1
#
_cell.length_a   1.000
_cell.length_b   1.000
_cell.length_c   1.000
_cell.angle_alpha   90.00
_cell.angle_beta   90.00
_cell.angle_gamma   90.00
#
_symmetry.space_group_name_H-M   'P 1'
#
loop_
_entity.id
_entity.type
_entity.pdbx_description
1 polymer ?
#
loop_
_entity_poly.entity_id
_entity_poly.type
_entity_poly.pdbx_seq_one_letter_code
_entity_poly.pdbx_strand_id
1 'polypeptide(L)'
;MPNIHSCMSLPHDVCRLSRTRRYSVPEKSERTAHAFAFALTGARSRAVHEARAPEVDISRQVAQPAPVPPNARYYCLTPDEAAQIPRQPIAPPRPKRYLGFDRVAQSLRHIAIAVNMTMRERLHVDPLEVQVSVFGGRLHIASNFHADRICDALHLALTDDALMSGAPRRVAPGDERNWLAMVMSRRVRDIAKLRHRYVQGQGFDRMRAAARAEVKQGTGLPADGTTGLHSALRQLDDAFATLRNVLRDAASESPQFAEVVVHTPMRDTPKLPALPTGVTETMHAEQCIESAIAENAERWHRDAVTRLHLCPDALIVVPMAGRFVPCAACAEVEAESRTQGGLFDPANARFVLHRSSRRIGMAFANEVQHIAQATLAGTPAEAAQRAKTIAERFVHAPHLLRAYGTPVVLDYSLDTESESSGDESQG
;
A
#
# COMPACT_ATOMS: atom_id res chain seq x y z
N MET A 1 -33.26 -25.10 60.12
CA MET A 1 -34.36 -25.94 59.59
C MET A 1 -34.69 -25.47 58.18
N PRO A 2 -34.79 -26.34 57.16
CA PRO A 2 -34.42 -27.75 57.10
C PRO A 2 -33.30 -28.08 56.07
N ASN A 3 -32.57 -29.15 56.40
CA ASN A 3 -31.76 -30.01 55.52
C ASN A 3 -32.67 -30.95 54.71
N ILE A 4 -32.11 -31.62 53.69
CA ILE A 4 -32.22 -33.06 53.28
C ILE A 4 -31.45 -33.18 51.92
N HIS A 5 -30.24 -33.78 51.85
CA HIS A 5 -29.89 -35.19 51.52
C HIS A 5 -30.52 -35.71 50.20
N SER A 6 -29.91 -36.44 49.26
CA SER A 6 -28.75 -37.35 49.30
C SER A 6 -28.35 -37.86 47.88
N CYS A 7 -27.13 -38.42 47.79
CA CYS A 7 -26.65 -39.60 47.03
C CYS A 7 -26.61 -39.63 45.48
N MET A 8 -25.39 -39.78 44.90
CA MET A 8 -24.75 -41.02 44.36
C MET A 8 -25.18 -41.33 42.91
N SER A 9 -24.41 -41.81 41.92
CA SER A 9 -23.08 -42.45 41.82
C SER A 9 -22.74 -42.62 40.31
N LEU A 10 -21.45 -42.74 39.95
CA LEU A 10 -20.91 -43.09 38.61
C LEU A 10 -21.31 -44.54 38.17
N PRO A 11 -21.22 -44.93 36.87
CA PRO A 11 -19.98 -45.56 36.35
C PRO A 11 -19.66 -45.48 34.82
N HIS A 12 -18.36 -45.67 34.50
CA HIS A 12 -17.69 -46.42 33.39
C HIS A 12 -18.09 -46.31 31.89
N ASP A 13 -17.16 -45.78 31.08
CA ASP A 13 -16.32 -46.43 30.04
C ASP A 13 -16.80 -47.58 29.10
N VAL A 14 -16.45 -47.38 27.81
CA VAL A 14 -15.95 -48.36 26.79
C VAL A 14 -16.95 -49.26 26.04
N CYS A 15 -17.07 -49.12 24.70
CA CYS A 15 -16.40 -49.99 23.69
C CYS A 15 -16.93 -49.85 22.24
N ARG A 16 -15.97 -49.75 21.30
CA ARG A 16 -15.87 -50.24 19.91
C ARG A 16 -17.14 -50.64 19.12
N LEU A 17 -17.17 -50.22 17.85
CA LEU A 17 -17.40 -51.13 16.71
C LEU A 17 -16.73 -50.62 15.43
N SER A 18 -15.78 -51.42 14.95
CA SER A 18 -15.11 -51.37 13.65
C SER A 18 -15.78 -52.34 12.67
N ARG A 19 -16.03 -51.95 11.41
CA ARG A 19 -15.79 -52.76 10.19
C ARG A 19 -16.26 -52.09 8.89
N THR A 20 -15.27 -51.75 8.06
CA THR A 20 -15.15 -51.97 6.60
C THR A 20 -16.39 -52.27 5.74
N ARG A 21 -16.56 -51.47 4.67
CA ARG A 21 -16.99 -51.97 3.34
C ARG A 21 -16.22 -51.25 2.22
N ARG A 22 -15.60 -52.06 1.34
CA ARG A 22 -15.07 -51.69 0.01
C ARG A 22 -16.19 -51.71 -1.03
N TYR A 23 -15.86 -51.18 -2.23
CA TYR A 23 -16.58 -51.13 -3.51
C TYR A 23 -17.45 -49.87 -3.69
N SER A 24 -17.42 -49.12 -4.80
CA SER A 24 -16.75 -49.26 -6.11
C SER A 24 -16.90 -47.94 -6.87
N VAL A 25 -15.92 -47.61 -7.71
CA VAL A 25 -15.95 -46.48 -8.67
C VAL A 25 -16.96 -46.76 -9.77
N PRO A 26 -17.83 -45.80 -10.14
CA PRO A 26 -18.40 -45.74 -11.48
C PRO A 26 -17.68 -44.65 -12.29
N GLU A 27 -16.88 -45.10 -13.26
CA GLU A 27 -16.50 -44.30 -14.43
C GLU A 27 -17.78 -43.84 -15.15
N LYS A 28 -17.95 -42.52 -15.25
CA LYS A 28 -18.53 -41.76 -16.38
C LYS A 28 -19.02 -40.40 -15.90
N SER A 29 -18.15 -39.39 -15.98
CA SER A 29 -18.56 -37.97 -16.10
C SER A 29 -17.39 -37.05 -16.50
N GLU A 30 -16.41 -37.55 -17.28
CA GLU A 30 -15.32 -36.70 -17.82
C GLU A 30 -15.80 -35.72 -18.91
N ARG A 31 -17.08 -35.76 -19.31
CA ARG A 31 -17.64 -34.88 -20.34
C ARG A 31 -18.38 -33.64 -19.83
N THR A 32 -18.49 -33.46 -18.52
CA THR A 32 -19.14 -32.27 -17.93
C THR A 32 -18.16 -31.32 -17.23
N ALA A 33 -16.96 -31.81 -16.87
CA ALA A 33 -15.87 -30.98 -16.34
C ALA A 33 -15.16 -30.16 -17.44
N HIS A 34 -15.04 -30.70 -18.65
CA HIS A 34 -14.47 -29.98 -19.80
C HIS A 34 -15.44 -28.95 -20.43
N ALA A 35 -16.76 -29.12 -20.25
CA ALA A 35 -17.76 -28.19 -20.78
C ALA A 35 -17.99 -26.96 -19.89
N PHE A 36 -17.69 -27.05 -18.58
CA PHE A 36 -17.73 -25.91 -17.66
C PHE A 36 -16.42 -25.09 -17.65
N ALA A 37 -15.31 -25.70 -18.07
CA ALA A 37 -14.02 -25.04 -18.23
C ALA A 37 -13.90 -24.17 -19.50
N PHE A 38 -14.89 -24.18 -20.40
CA PHE A 38 -14.84 -23.46 -21.69
C PHE A 38 -15.83 -22.28 -21.81
N ALA A 39 -16.62 -21.97 -20.78
CA ALA A 39 -17.72 -20.99 -20.86
C ALA A 39 -17.59 -19.74 -19.98
N LEU A 40 -16.44 -19.48 -19.34
CA LEU A 40 -16.15 -18.20 -18.65
C LEU A 40 -14.75 -17.69 -18.97
N THR A 41 -14.45 -17.60 -20.27
CA THR A 41 -13.39 -16.73 -20.79
C THR A 41 -13.88 -15.29 -20.76
N GLY A 42 -13.43 -14.52 -19.75
CA GLY A 42 -13.79 -13.11 -19.60
C GLY A 42 -12.74 -12.21 -18.94
N ALA A 43 -11.52 -12.71 -18.71
CA ALA A 43 -10.30 -11.90 -18.54
C ALA A 43 -9.10 -12.85 -18.71
N ARG A 44 -8.34 -12.70 -19.80
CA ARG A 44 -7.07 -13.42 -19.96
C ARG A 44 -5.98 -12.56 -19.36
N SER A 45 -5.16 -13.10 -18.46
CA SER A 45 -3.84 -12.54 -18.17
C SER A 45 -3.15 -12.34 -19.52
N ARG A 46 -2.85 -11.08 -19.90
CA ARG A 46 -2.09 -10.85 -21.12
C ARG A 46 -0.67 -11.35 -20.87
N ALA A 47 -0.12 -12.03 -21.86
CA ALA A 47 1.32 -12.21 -21.95
C ALA A 47 1.94 -10.81 -21.95
N VAL A 48 2.73 -10.54 -20.91
CA VAL A 48 3.76 -9.51 -20.78
C VAL A 48 3.49 -8.26 -21.61
N HIS A 49 2.87 -7.24 -20.99
CA HIS A 49 3.09 -5.89 -21.48
C HIS A 49 4.58 -5.58 -21.34
N GLU A 50 5.31 -5.54 -22.46
CA GLU A 50 6.64 -4.95 -22.57
C GLU A 50 6.56 -3.42 -22.40
N ALA A 51 6.04 -2.94 -21.27
CA ALA A 51 6.65 -1.78 -20.67
C ALA A 51 7.93 -2.33 -20.04
N ARG A 52 9.11 -1.86 -20.48
CA ARG A 52 10.42 -2.26 -19.93
C ARG A 52 10.54 -1.86 -18.45
N ALA A 53 9.80 -2.53 -17.56
CA ALA A 53 10.21 -2.78 -16.20
C ALA A 53 11.14 -3.99 -16.32
N PRO A 54 12.47 -3.83 -16.11
CA PRO A 54 13.36 -4.98 -16.14
C PRO A 54 12.87 -5.99 -15.11
N GLU A 55 12.62 -7.23 -15.55
CA GLU A 55 12.53 -8.38 -14.65
C GLU A 55 13.87 -8.44 -13.89
N VAL A 56 13.90 -7.89 -12.69
CA VAL A 56 15.00 -8.15 -11.77
C VAL A 56 14.67 -9.47 -11.10
N ASP A 57 15.02 -10.54 -11.78
CA ASP A 57 15.07 -11.86 -11.17
C ASP A 57 16.03 -11.77 -9.97
N ILE A 58 15.51 -11.81 -8.75
CA ILE A 58 16.32 -11.85 -7.52
C ILE A 58 16.84 -13.28 -7.42
N SER A 59 17.78 -13.62 -8.29
CA SER A 59 18.50 -14.88 -8.24
C SER A 59 19.30 -14.94 -6.92
N ARG A 60 19.07 -16.00 -6.13
CA ARG A 60 19.96 -16.41 -5.03
C ARG A 60 21.30 -16.88 -5.62
N GLN A 61 22.17 -15.95 -5.98
CA GLN A 61 23.53 -16.28 -6.42
C GLN A 61 24.50 -16.31 -5.24
N VAL A 62 25.28 -17.38 -5.19
CA VAL A 62 26.43 -17.55 -4.30
C VAL A 62 27.68 -17.34 -5.15
N ALA A 63 28.38 -16.20 -5.03
CA ALA A 63 29.81 -16.11 -5.31
C ALA A 63 30.47 -14.75 -4.94
N GLN A 64 31.61 -14.91 -4.26
CA GLN A 64 32.82 -14.10 -4.02
C GLN A 64 32.78 -12.55 -3.85
N PRO A 65 33.57 -12.04 -2.87
CA PRO A 65 33.47 -10.65 -2.41
C PRO A 65 34.12 -9.66 -3.38
N ALA A 66 33.32 -8.70 -3.86
CA ALA A 66 33.78 -7.45 -4.42
C ALA A 66 33.65 -6.32 -3.38
N PRO A 67 34.53 -5.31 -3.37
CA PRO A 67 34.45 -4.21 -2.41
C PRO A 67 33.22 -3.33 -2.68
N VAL A 68 32.48 -3.03 -1.60
CA VAL A 68 31.25 -2.22 -1.57
C VAL A 68 31.57 -0.75 -1.91
N PRO A 69 30.82 -0.09 -2.82
CA PRO A 69 31.00 1.34 -3.06
C PRO A 69 30.56 2.18 -1.83
N PRO A 70 31.27 3.27 -1.49
CA PRO A 70 31.12 4.02 -0.23
C PRO A 70 29.80 4.80 -0.05
N ASN A 71 28.81 4.63 -0.93
CA ASN A 71 27.67 5.56 -1.08
C ASN A 71 26.27 4.95 -0.89
N ALA A 72 26.11 3.67 -0.56
CA ALA A 72 24.81 3.08 -0.21
C ALA A 72 24.61 3.11 1.32
N ARG A 73 23.61 3.86 1.80
CA ARG A 73 23.29 4.05 3.22
C ARG A 73 22.06 3.21 3.56
N TYR A 74 22.33 1.96 3.92
CA TYR A 74 21.36 0.95 4.31
C TYR A 74 21.61 0.52 5.75
N TYR A 75 20.63 -0.15 6.35
CA TYR A 75 20.81 -0.88 7.60
C TYR A 75 20.15 -2.25 7.49
N CYS A 76 20.51 -3.17 8.38
CA CYS A 76 19.86 -4.47 8.50
C CYS A 76 19.68 -4.77 9.98
N LEU A 77 18.49 -5.17 10.39
CA LEU A 77 18.20 -5.56 11.76
C LEU A 77 18.00 -7.08 11.85
N THR A 78 18.58 -7.68 12.87
CA THR A 78 18.18 -9.00 13.35
C THR A 78 16.80 -8.94 14.03
N PRO A 79 16.13 -10.09 14.24
CA PRO A 79 14.87 -10.12 14.99
C PRO A 79 15.01 -9.54 16.41
N ASP A 80 16.13 -9.83 17.08
CA ASP A 80 16.38 -9.33 18.44
C ASP A 80 16.57 -7.81 18.47
N GLU A 81 17.30 -7.24 17.51
CA GLU A 81 17.47 -5.78 17.39
C GLU A 81 16.16 -5.09 17.03
N ALA A 82 15.36 -5.65 16.12
CA ALA A 82 14.05 -5.10 15.80
C ALA A 82 13.08 -5.15 17.00
N ALA A 83 13.18 -6.19 17.83
CA ALA A 83 12.41 -6.35 19.07
C ALA A 83 12.85 -5.37 20.18
N GLN A 84 14.11 -4.91 20.16
CA GLN A 84 14.62 -3.88 21.08
C GLN A 84 14.10 -2.46 20.78
N ILE A 85 13.38 -2.27 19.68
CA ILE A 85 12.61 -1.05 19.41
C ILE A 85 11.23 -1.25 20.06
N PRO A 86 11.00 -0.84 21.32
CA PRO A 86 9.73 -1.00 22.02
C PRO A 86 8.61 -0.32 21.25
N ARG A 87 7.46 -1.00 21.24
CA ARG A 87 6.28 -0.63 20.45
C ARG A 87 5.05 -0.72 21.32
N GLN A 88 4.12 0.21 21.13
CA GLN A 88 2.78 0.08 21.68
C GLN A 88 1.82 -0.28 20.53
N PRO A 89 1.03 -1.35 20.61
CA PRO A 89 0.03 -1.61 19.59
C PRO A 89 -1.00 -0.47 19.56
N ILE A 90 -1.37 0.00 18.36
CA ILE A 90 -2.47 0.96 18.24
C ILE A 90 -3.80 0.23 18.52
N ALA A 91 -4.62 0.80 19.40
CA ALA A 91 -6.00 0.35 19.58
C ALA A 91 -6.83 0.58 18.29
N PRO A 92 -7.80 -0.30 17.97
CA PRO A 92 -8.67 -0.11 16.81
C PRO A 92 -9.29 1.30 16.81
N PRO A 93 -9.05 2.13 15.77
CA PRO A 93 -9.57 3.48 15.75
C PRO A 93 -11.08 3.51 15.55
N ARG A 94 -11.66 4.65 15.92
CA ARG A 94 -12.99 5.01 15.43
C ARG A 94 -13.01 5.11 13.91
N PRO A 95 -14.19 4.92 13.28
CA PRO A 95 -14.46 5.31 11.89
C PRO A 95 -13.82 6.66 11.54
N LYS A 96 -12.84 6.67 10.64
CA LYS A 96 -12.33 7.92 10.08
C LYS A 96 -13.30 8.43 9.03
N ARG A 97 -13.61 9.71 9.15
CA ARG A 97 -14.31 10.45 8.10
C ARG A 97 -13.25 10.97 7.15
N TYR A 98 -13.22 10.46 5.93
CA TYR A 98 -12.39 11.03 4.88
C TYR A 98 -13.06 12.30 4.36
N LEU A 99 -12.38 13.44 4.52
CA LEU A 99 -12.86 14.76 4.13
C LEU A 99 -11.82 15.44 3.23
N GLY A 100 -12.25 16.17 2.21
CA GLY A 100 -11.37 16.89 1.30
C GLY A 100 -10.34 15.97 0.62
N PHE A 101 -9.05 16.30 0.75
CA PHE A 101 -7.94 15.51 0.18
C PHE A 101 -7.83 14.11 0.77
N ASP A 102 -8.35 13.87 1.99
CA ASP A 102 -8.37 12.54 2.58
C ASP A 102 -9.22 11.57 1.73
N ARG A 103 -10.22 12.06 0.98
CA ARG A 103 -11.00 11.23 0.04
C ARG A 103 -10.16 10.74 -1.14
N VAL A 104 -9.17 11.52 -1.58
CA VAL A 104 -8.17 11.08 -2.56
C VAL A 104 -7.31 9.97 -1.95
N ALA A 105 -6.80 10.17 -0.73
CA ALA A 105 -6.03 9.15 -0.02
C ALA A 105 -6.82 7.85 0.22
N GLN A 106 -8.13 7.93 0.46
CA GLN A 106 -9.01 6.76 0.54
C GLN A 106 -8.98 5.96 -0.77
N SER A 107 -9.13 6.63 -1.91
CA SER A 107 -9.12 5.98 -3.21
C SER A 107 -7.76 5.39 -3.56
N LEU A 108 -6.68 6.10 -3.25
CA LEU A 108 -5.31 5.58 -3.39
C LEU A 108 -5.09 4.30 -2.58
N ARG A 109 -5.61 4.25 -1.34
CA ARG A 109 -5.56 3.03 -0.53
C ARG A 109 -6.35 1.88 -1.16
N HIS A 110 -7.56 2.14 -1.64
CA HIS A 110 -8.34 1.08 -2.31
C HIS A 110 -7.57 0.53 -3.52
N ILE A 111 -6.86 1.39 -4.28
CA ILE A 111 -6.02 0.95 -5.41
C ILE A 111 -4.86 0.08 -4.92
N ALA A 112 -4.11 0.50 -3.91
CA ALA A 112 -3.03 -0.31 -3.33
C ALA A 112 -3.52 -1.69 -2.86
N ILE A 113 -4.66 -1.73 -2.17
CA ILE A 113 -5.27 -2.97 -1.69
C ILE A 113 -5.69 -3.86 -2.86
N ALA A 114 -6.33 -3.29 -3.88
CA ALA A 114 -6.79 -4.00 -5.06
C ALA A 114 -5.62 -4.64 -5.84
N VAL A 115 -4.56 -3.87 -6.08
CA VAL A 115 -3.34 -4.34 -6.75
C VAL A 115 -2.67 -5.43 -5.92
N ASN A 116 -2.42 -5.18 -4.64
CA ASN A 116 -1.74 -6.13 -3.77
C ASN A 116 -2.53 -7.45 -3.61
N MET A 117 -3.84 -7.38 -3.42
CA MET A 117 -4.70 -8.58 -3.36
C MET A 117 -4.64 -9.35 -4.67
N THR A 118 -4.78 -8.67 -5.81
CA THR A 118 -4.84 -9.34 -7.10
C THR A 118 -3.51 -9.98 -7.48
N MET A 119 -2.39 -9.34 -7.14
CA MET A 119 -1.06 -9.94 -7.25
C MET A 119 -0.98 -11.29 -6.52
N ARG A 120 -1.51 -11.37 -5.29
CA ARG A 120 -1.50 -12.61 -4.49
C ARG A 120 -2.48 -13.65 -5.01
N GLU A 121 -3.73 -13.27 -5.24
CA GLU A 121 -4.85 -14.19 -5.51
C GLU A 121 -4.91 -14.64 -6.98
N ARG A 122 -4.31 -13.89 -7.92
CA ARG A 122 -4.40 -14.15 -9.36
C ARG A 122 -3.06 -14.31 -10.06
N LEU A 123 -2.07 -13.52 -9.65
CA LEU A 123 -0.74 -13.57 -10.26
C LEU A 123 0.21 -14.47 -9.46
N HIS A 124 -0.22 -14.95 -8.30
CA HIS A 124 0.54 -15.86 -7.42
C HIS A 124 1.93 -15.31 -7.05
N VAL A 125 2.03 -13.99 -6.90
CA VAL A 125 3.21 -13.30 -6.39
C VAL A 125 2.90 -12.62 -5.06
N ASP A 126 3.91 -12.42 -4.22
CA ASP A 126 3.71 -11.85 -2.89
C ASP A 126 4.38 -10.46 -2.76
N PRO A 127 3.68 -9.38 -3.17
CA PRO A 127 4.10 -8.04 -2.80
C PRO A 127 3.93 -7.88 -1.28
N LEU A 128 4.99 -7.45 -0.60
CA LEU A 128 4.89 -7.04 0.80
C LEU A 128 4.04 -5.77 0.86
N GLU A 129 4.39 -4.75 0.08
CA GLU A 129 3.79 -3.42 0.15
C GLU A 129 3.49 -2.87 -1.23
N VAL A 130 2.36 -2.16 -1.34
CA VAL A 130 2.01 -1.36 -2.53
C VAL A 130 1.64 0.04 -2.06
N GLN A 131 2.28 1.03 -2.67
CA GLN A 131 2.08 2.45 -2.38
C GLN A 131 1.60 3.19 -3.63
N VAL A 132 0.69 4.15 -3.45
CA VAL A 132 0.14 4.95 -4.55
C VAL A 132 0.15 6.44 -4.18
N SER A 133 0.40 7.27 -5.18
CA SER A 133 0.24 8.72 -5.17
C SER A 133 -0.42 9.21 -6.46
N VAL A 134 -1.07 10.38 -6.43
CA VAL A 134 -1.65 11.01 -7.62
C VAL A 134 -1.41 12.51 -7.61
N PHE A 135 -0.74 13.03 -8.62
CA PHE A 135 -0.53 14.47 -8.83
C PHE A 135 -0.07 14.73 -10.27
N GLY A 136 -0.18 15.98 -10.74
CA GLY A 136 0.35 16.38 -12.05
C GLY A 136 -0.25 15.60 -13.23
N GLY A 137 -1.50 15.16 -13.13
CA GLY A 137 -2.15 14.35 -14.15
C GLY A 137 -1.73 12.87 -14.19
N ARG A 138 -0.96 12.36 -13.21
CA ARG A 138 -0.41 10.99 -13.22
C ARG A 138 -0.71 10.23 -11.93
N LEU A 139 -0.91 8.92 -12.05
CA LEU A 139 -0.95 7.98 -10.93
C LEU A 139 0.44 7.34 -10.78
N HIS A 140 1.10 7.61 -9.65
CA HIS A 140 2.38 7.06 -9.29
C HIS A 140 2.16 5.84 -8.40
N ILE A 141 2.72 4.69 -8.75
CA ILE A 141 2.51 3.45 -8.01
C ILE A 141 3.81 2.67 -7.90
N ALA A 142 4.08 2.13 -6.72
CA ALA A 142 5.25 1.32 -6.43
C ALA A 142 4.85 0.07 -5.66
N SER A 143 5.59 -1.00 -5.88
CA SER A 143 5.54 -2.21 -5.08
C SER A 143 6.97 -2.58 -4.74
N ASN A 144 7.24 -2.95 -3.49
CA ASN A 144 8.60 -3.25 -3.05
C ASN A 144 9.17 -4.53 -3.72
N PHE A 145 8.29 -5.36 -4.27
CA PHE A 145 8.61 -6.47 -5.18
C PHE A 145 7.57 -6.56 -6.30
N HIS A 146 7.91 -7.18 -7.43
CA HIS A 146 6.97 -7.45 -8.53
C HIS A 146 6.30 -6.21 -9.15
N ALA A 147 7.06 -5.11 -9.31
CA ALA A 147 6.55 -3.88 -9.91
C ALA A 147 6.04 -4.08 -11.35
N ASP A 148 6.62 -5.03 -12.08
CA ASP A 148 6.18 -5.50 -13.41
C ASP A 148 4.73 -6.00 -13.44
N ARG A 149 4.21 -6.46 -12.30
CA ARG A 149 2.85 -7.02 -12.18
C ARG A 149 1.78 -5.99 -11.85
N ILE A 150 2.15 -4.72 -11.60
CA ILE A 150 1.22 -3.71 -11.09
C ILE A 150 0.07 -3.44 -12.07
N CYS A 151 0.37 -3.19 -13.35
CA CYS A 151 -0.65 -2.84 -14.33
C CYS A 151 -1.61 -4.02 -14.59
N ASP A 152 -1.07 -5.23 -14.73
CA ASP A 152 -1.87 -6.45 -14.90
C ASP A 152 -2.78 -6.69 -13.68
N ALA A 153 -2.24 -6.52 -12.47
CA ALA A 153 -3.00 -6.65 -11.24
C ALA A 153 -4.11 -5.59 -11.12
N LEU A 154 -3.84 -4.33 -11.53
CA LEU A 154 -4.84 -3.27 -11.53
C LEU A 154 -5.96 -3.57 -12.54
N HIS A 155 -5.63 -4.03 -13.75
CA HIS A 155 -6.61 -4.42 -14.76
C HIS A 155 -7.51 -5.54 -14.23
N LEU A 156 -6.90 -6.65 -13.78
CA LEU A 156 -7.64 -7.80 -13.25
C LEU A 156 -8.50 -7.44 -12.04
N ALA A 157 -8.01 -6.59 -11.14
CA ALA A 157 -8.81 -6.12 -10.01
C ALA A 157 -10.12 -5.46 -10.45
N LEU A 158 -10.13 -4.79 -11.60
CA LEU A 158 -11.29 -4.05 -12.12
C LEU A 158 -12.16 -4.88 -13.07
N THR A 159 -11.63 -5.95 -13.66
CA THR A 159 -12.33 -6.74 -14.70
C THR A 159 -12.66 -8.18 -14.32
N ASP A 160 -11.92 -8.81 -13.40
CA ASP A 160 -12.17 -10.20 -13.01
C ASP A 160 -13.25 -10.30 -11.92
N ASP A 161 -14.47 -10.68 -12.31
CA ASP A 161 -15.58 -10.88 -11.38
C ASP A 161 -15.38 -12.06 -10.43
N ALA A 162 -14.50 -13.01 -10.74
CA ALA A 162 -14.21 -14.10 -9.82
C ALA A 162 -13.48 -13.61 -8.56
N LEU A 163 -12.82 -12.44 -8.58
CA LEU A 163 -12.29 -11.77 -7.38
C LEU A 163 -13.40 -11.30 -6.44
N MET A 164 -14.60 -11.08 -6.96
CA MET A 164 -15.78 -10.66 -6.21
C MET A 164 -16.57 -11.87 -5.67
N SER A 165 -16.39 -13.05 -6.28
CA SER A 165 -17.04 -14.29 -5.87
C SER A 165 -16.31 -14.93 -4.66
N GLY A 166 -17.06 -15.35 -3.65
CA GLY A 166 -16.50 -16.04 -2.47
C GLY A 166 -16.10 -15.16 -1.28
N ALA A 167 -16.38 -13.85 -1.33
CA ALA A 167 -16.17 -12.97 -0.18
C ALA A 167 -16.99 -13.44 1.04
N PRO A 168 -16.37 -13.70 2.20
CA PRO A 168 -17.10 -14.09 3.39
C PRO A 168 -18.14 -13.03 3.77
N ARG A 169 -19.28 -13.50 4.31
CA ARG A 169 -20.32 -12.63 4.88
C ARG A 169 -19.66 -11.68 5.88
N ARG A 170 -20.08 -10.40 5.88
CA ARG A 170 -19.46 -9.35 6.70
C ARG A 170 -19.26 -9.82 8.14
N VAL A 171 -18.00 -10.02 8.52
CA VAL A 171 -17.59 -10.35 9.88
C VAL A 171 -17.56 -9.05 10.70
N ALA A 172 -17.85 -9.14 12.00
CA ALA A 172 -17.73 -8.00 12.90
C ALA A 172 -16.30 -7.43 12.89
N PRO A 173 -16.12 -6.09 12.91
CA PRO A 173 -14.79 -5.50 13.04
C PRO A 173 -14.10 -6.00 14.31
N GLY A 174 -12.84 -6.46 14.21
CA GLY A 174 -12.06 -6.92 15.36
C GLY A 174 -12.34 -8.34 15.82
N ASP A 175 -13.08 -9.16 15.05
CA ASP A 175 -13.21 -10.59 15.33
C ASP A 175 -11.93 -11.34 14.93
N GLU A 176 -10.97 -11.39 15.85
CA GLU A 176 -9.67 -12.05 15.67
C GLU A 176 -9.80 -13.53 15.30
N ARG A 177 -10.89 -14.20 15.73
CA ARG A 177 -11.15 -15.62 15.41
C ARG A 177 -11.44 -15.86 13.93
N ASN A 178 -11.88 -14.82 13.22
CA ASN A 178 -12.22 -14.85 11.79
C ASN A 178 -11.41 -13.82 11.00
N TRP A 179 -10.17 -13.56 11.43
CA TRP A 179 -9.30 -12.52 10.87
C TRP A 179 -9.18 -12.58 9.34
N LEU A 180 -8.88 -13.76 8.79
CA LEU A 180 -8.75 -13.96 7.33
C LEU A 180 -10.05 -13.61 6.59
N ALA A 181 -11.19 -14.05 7.12
CA ALA A 181 -12.48 -13.80 6.50
C ALA A 181 -12.85 -12.30 6.53
N MET A 182 -12.54 -11.64 7.65
CA MET A 182 -12.70 -10.19 7.79
C MET A 182 -11.82 -9.43 6.78
N VAL A 183 -10.54 -9.79 6.67
CA VAL A 183 -9.58 -9.20 5.72
C VAL A 183 -10.10 -9.34 4.29
N MET A 184 -10.49 -10.55 3.88
CA MET A 184 -10.96 -10.79 2.52
C MET A 184 -12.25 -10.04 2.20
N SER A 185 -13.22 -10.05 3.12
CA SER A 185 -14.47 -9.30 2.97
C SER A 185 -14.20 -7.80 2.77
N ARG A 186 -13.20 -7.24 3.46
CA ARG A 186 -12.81 -5.83 3.33
C ARG A 186 -12.17 -5.52 1.98
N ARG A 187 -11.19 -6.31 1.56
CA ARG A 187 -10.50 -6.11 0.28
C ARG A 187 -11.47 -6.15 -0.90
N VAL A 188 -12.41 -7.10 -0.89
CA VAL A 188 -13.46 -7.19 -1.92
C VAL A 188 -14.36 -5.95 -1.93
N ARG A 189 -14.74 -5.41 -0.75
CA ARG A 189 -15.52 -4.15 -0.70
C ARG A 189 -14.75 -2.97 -1.26
N ASP A 190 -13.44 -2.88 -1.06
CA ASP A 190 -12.64 -1.78 -1.57
C ASP A 190 -12.50 -1.85 -3.09
N ILE A 191 -12.34 -3.04 -3.66
CA ILE A 191 -12.43 -3.28 -5.10
C ILE A 191 -13.83 -2.89 -5.63
N ALA A 192 -14.91 -3.31 -4.96
CA ALA A 192 -16.27 -2.93 -5.34
C ALA A 192 -16.47 -1.42 -5.39
N LYS A 193 -15.96 -0.70 -4.38
CA LYS A 193 -16.02 0.77 -4.32
C LYS A 193 -15.29 1.41 -5.50
N LEU A 194 -14.11 0.90 -5.90
CA LEU A 194 -13.39 1.41 -7.07
C LEU A 194 -14.20 1.22 -8.35
N ARG A 195 -14.72 0.00 -8.58
CA ARG A 195 -15.54 -0.32 -9.76
C ARG A 195 -16.80 0.56 -9.81
N HIS A 196 -17.53 0.65 -8.70
CA HIS A 196 -18.75 1.46 -8.62
C HIS A 196 -18.48 2.95 -8.82
N ARG A 197 -17.53 3.52 -8.09
CA ARG A 197 -17.26 4.96 -8.12
C ARG A 197 -16.61 5.39 -9.42
N TYR A 198 -15.51 4.77 -9.81
CA TYR A 198 -14.65 5.31 -10.87
C TYR A 198 -14.88 4.67 -12.23
N VAL A 199 -15.14 3.35 -12.28
CA VAL A 199 -15.35 2.64 -13.55
C VAL A 199 -16.77 2.88 -14.07
N GLN A 200 -17.78 2.59 -13.24
CA GLN A 200 -19.19 2.77 -13.56
C GLN A 200 -19.64 4.24 -13.43
N GLY A 201 -18.82 5.09 -12.79
CA GLY A 201 -19.12 6.50 -12.54
C GLY A 201 -20.14 6.76 -11.43
N GLN A 202 -20.68 5.71 -10.80
CA GLN A 202 -21.73 5.80 -9.80
C GLN A 202 -21.16 6.33 -8.48
N GLY A 203 -21.48 7.59 -8.15
CA GLY A 203 -21.02 8.24 -6.91
C GLY A 203 -19.69 8.97 -6.99
N PHE A 204 -18.98 8.95 -8.13
CA PHE A 204 -17.78 9.77 -8.34
C PHE A 204 -18.08 11.27 -8.22
N ASP A 205 -19.08 11.76 -8.96
CA ASP A 205 -19.39 13.19 -8.96
C ASP A 205 -19.88 13.66 -7.59
N ARG A 206 -20.61 12.81 -6.84
CA ARG A 206 -21.02 13.09 -5.47
C ARG A 206 -19.82 13.19 -4.52
N MET A 207 -18.89 12.23 -4.59
CA MET A 207 -17.67 12.25 -3.79
C MET A 207 -16.83 13.49 -4.09
N ARG A 208 -16.62 13.80 -5.37
CA ARG A 208 -15.84 14.96 -5.81
C ARG A 208 -16.50 16.27 -5.36
N ALA A 209 -17.82 16.39 -5.51
CA ALA A 209 -18.57 17.57 -5.07
C ALA A 209 -18.49 17.76 -3.54
N ALA A 210 -18.64 16.68 -2.77
CA ALA A 210 -18.49 16.70 -1.32
C ALA A 210 -17.07 17.12 -0.91
N ALA A 211 -16.03 16.51 -1.48
CA ALA A 211 -14.64 16.87 -1.25
C ALA A 211 -14.37 18.35 -1.53
N ARG A 212 -14.91 18.85 -2.64
CA ARG A 212 -14.79 20.25 -3.04
C ARG A 212 -15.50 21.20 -2.06
N ALA A 213 -16.67 20.83 -1.56
CA ALA A 213 -17.40 21.59 -0.55
C ALA A 213 -16.65 21.63 0.79
N GLU A 214 -16.10 20.51 1.22
CA GLU A 214 -15.29 20.38 2.44
C GLU A 214 -14.04 21.27 2.36
N VAL A 215 -13.31 21.23 1.24
CA VAL A 215 -12.12 22.08 1.02
C VAL A 215 -12.48 23.56 1.00
N LYS A 216 -13.62 23.96 0.40
CA LYS A 216 -14.10 25.35 0.46
C LYS A 216 -14.40 25.82 1.87
N GLN A 217 -14.77 24.91 2.77
CA GLN A 217 -14.99 25.18 4.19
C GLN A 217 -13.70 25.07 5.02
N GLY A 218 -12.53 24.88 4.38
CA GLY A 218 -11.25 24.72 5.07
C GLY A 218 -11.03 23.35 5.71
N THR A 219 -11.88 22.36 5.41
CA THR A 219 -11.79 21.01 5.99
C THR A 219 -11.10 20.05 5.01
N GLY A 220 -10.23 19.17 5.53
CA GLY A 220 -9.53 18.18 4.71
C GLY A 220 -8.47 18.78 3.79
N LEU A 221 -7.87 19.91 4.19
CA LEU A 221 -6.71 20.50 3.53
C LEU A 221 -5.41 19.83 3.99
N PRO A 222 -4.36 19.80 3.15
CA PRO A 222 -3.03 19.35 3.56
C PRO A 222 -2.48 20.18 4.74
N ALA A 223 -1.89 19.49 5.72
CA ALA A 223 -1.47 20.10 6.98
C ALA A 223 -0.37 21.16 6.81
N ASP A 224 0.56 20.95 5.89
CA ASP A 224 1.69 21.87 5.64
C ASP A 224 1.35 22.90 4.54
N GLY A 225 0.06 23.03 4.23
CA GLY A 225 -0.50 24.13 3.45
C GLY A 225 -0.59 23.88 1.95
N THR A 226 -1.35 24.76 1.30
CA THR A 226 -1.39 24.95 -0.16
C THR A 226 -1.28 26.46 -0.40
N THR A 227 -0.81 26.89 -1.56
CA THR A 227 -0.67 28.33 -1.90
C THR A 227 -2.00 29.08 -2.07
N GLY A 228 -3.13 28.49 -1.66
CA GLY A 228 -4.44 29.14 -1.62
C GLY A 228 -5.59 28.19 -1.97
N LEU A 229 -6.82 28.58 -1.60
CA LEU A 229 -8.02 27.77 -1.82
C LEU A 229 -8.23 27.39 -3.30
N HIS A 230 -7.98 28.33 -4.22
CA HIS A 230 -8.10 28.05 -5.66
C HIS A 230 -7.10 27.00 -6.15
N SER A 231 -5.86 27.08 -5.66
CA SER A 231 -4.81 26.09 -5.96
C SER A 231 -5.21 24.71 -5.42
N ALA A 232 -5.63 24.64 -4.15
CA ALA A 232 -6.10 23.41 -3.52
C ALA A 232 -7.24 22.75 -4.30
N LEU A 233 -8.25 23.53 -4.70
CA LEU A 233 -9.40 23.02 -5.45
C LEU A 233 -9.02 22.50 -6.84
N ARG A 234 -8.09 23.15 -7.55
CA ARG A 234 -7.61 22.67 -8.86
C ARG A 234 -6.84 21.37 -8.75
N GLN A 235 -5.95 21.27 -7.76
CA GLN A 235 -5.19 20.06 -7.49
C GLN A 235 -6.10 18.90 -7.08
N LEU A 236 -7.12 19.17 -6.25
CA LEU A 236 -8.13 18.18 -5.87
C LEU A 236 -8.94 17.68 -7.08
N ASP A 237 -9.42 18.60 -7.94
CA ASP A 237 -10.18 18.24 -9.13
C ASP A 237 -9.32 17.43 -10.13
N ASP A 238 -8.05 17.79 -10.31
CA ASP A 238 -7.11 17.03 -11.15
C ASP A 238 -6.84 15.63 -10.58
N ALA A 239 -6.60 15.50 -9.28
CA ALA A 239 -6.43 14.20 -8.63
C ALA A 239 -7.63 13.27 -8.88
N PHE A 240 -8.86 13.77 -8.72
CA PHE A 240 -10.06 12.99 -9.02
C PHE A 240 -10.20 12.67 -10.52
N ALA A 241 -9.90 13.63 -11.40
CA ALA A 241 -9.96 13.42 -12.83
C ALA A 241 -8.97 12.34 -13.29
N THR A 242 -7.71 12.40 -12.84
CA THR A 242 -6.69 11.38 -13.11
C THR A 242 -7.08 10.02 -12.56
N LEU A 243 -7.55 9.93 -11.32
CA LEU A 243 -8.04 8.66 -10.76
C LEU A 243 -9.14 8.06 -11.63
N ARG A 244 -10.10 8.87 -12.08
CA ARG A 244 -11.18 8.40 -12.97
C ARG A 244 -10.65 7.94 -14.32
N ASN A 245 -9.77 8.72 -14.94
CA ASN A 245 -9.20 8.39 -16.25
C ASN A 245 -8.40 7.08 -16.19
N VAL A 246 -7.46 6.98 -15.25
CA VAL A 246 -6.63 5.79 -15.03
C VAL A 246 -7.48 4.56 -14.74
N LEU A 247 -8.47 4.65 -13.84
CA LEU A 247 -9.29 3.49 -13.48
C LEU A 247 -10.24 3.06 -14.61
N ARG A 248 -10.74 4.00 -15.42
CA ARG A 248 -11.55 3.65 -16.60
C ARG A 248 -10.71 3.02 -17.71
N ASP A 249 -9.52 3.56 -17.96
CA ASP A 249 -8.57 2.98 -18.91
C ASP A 249 -8.16 1.57 -18.46
N ALA A 250 -7.75 1.41 -17.20
CA ALA A 250 -7.39 0.12 -16.61
C ALA A 250 -8.53 -0.91 -16.67
N ALA A 251 -9.80 -0.48 -16.62
CA ALA A 251 -10.95 -1.38 -16.74
C ALA A 251 -11.40 -1.65 -18.19
N SER A 252 -10.77 -1.04 -19.19
CA SER A 252 -11.10 -1.25 -20.61
C SER A 252 -10.58 -2.59 -21.13
N GLU A 253 -11.09 -3.05 -22.27
CA GLU A 253 -10.62 -4.28 -22.92
C GLU A 253 -9.16 -4.21 -23.39
N SER A 254 -8.61 -3.01 -23.56
CA SER A 254 -7.24 -2.77 -24.05
C SER A 254 -6.64 -1.55 -23.35
N PRO A 255 -6.31 -1.68 -22.04
CA PRO A 255 -5.78 -0.58 -21.26
C PRO A 255 -4.45 -0.10 -21.82
N GLN A 256 -4.24 1.22 -21.83
CA GLN A 256 -3.00 1.84 -22.31
C GLN A 256 -2.05 2.22 -21.18
N PHE A 257 -2.57 2.46 -19.98
CA PHE A 257 -1.86 2.89 -18.78
C PHE A 257 -1.00 4.14 -18.98
N ALA A 258 -1.38 5.02 -19.92
CA ALA A 258 -0.58 6.19 -20.30
C ALA A 258 -0.35 7.20 -19.17
N GLU A 259 -1.30 7.29 -18.22
CA GLU A 259 -1.22 8.16 -17.05
C GLU A 259 -0.66 7.45 -15.80
N VAL A 260 -0.25 6.17 -15.91
CA VAL A 260 0.33 5.39 -14.81
C VAL A 260 1.85 5.40 -14.89
N VAL A 261 2.51 5.77 -13.80
CA VAL A 261 3.95 5.69 -13.64
C VAL A 261 4.28 4.64 -12.59
N VAL A 262 4.82 3.51 -13.05
CA VAL A 262 5.28 2.43 -12.18
C VAL A 262 6.72 2.71 -11.74
N HIS A 263 6.93 2.80 -10.43
CA HIS A 263 8.26 2.96 -9.84
C HIS A 263 8.77 1.61 -9.38
N THR A 264 9.97 1.25 -9.85
CA THR A 264 10.62 -0.01 -9.50
C THR A 264 11.65 0.24 -8.41
N PRO A 265 11.60 -0.48 -7.30
CA PRO A 265 12.63 -0.41 -6.26
C PRO A 265 14.02 -0.71 -6.80
N MET A 266 15.03 -0.08 -6.20
CA MET A 266 16.43 -0.50 -6.32
C MET A 266 17.04 -0.42 -7.73
N ARG A 267 16.38 0.17 -8.74
CA ARG A 267 16.88 0.20 -10.14
C ARG A 267 18.31 0.72 -10.24
N ASP A 268 18.59 1.81 -9.54
CA ASP A 268 19.88 2.52 -9.60
C ASP A 268 20.67 2.41 -8.27
N THR A 269 20.26 1.49 -7.40
CA THR A 269 20.94 1.24 -6.13
C THR A 269 21.95 0.11 -6.30
N PRO A 270 23.24 0.30 -5.94
CA PRO A 270 24.23 -0.77 -5.98
C PRO A 270 23.78 -1.96 -5.12
N LYS A 271 23.59 -3.12 -5.75
CA LYS A 271 23.24 -4.35 -5.04
C LYS A 271 24.39 -4.79 -4.15
N LEU A 272 24.05 -5.31 -2.97
CA LEU A 272 25.05 -5.92 -2.11
C LEU A 272 25.58 -7.24 -2.70
N PRO A 273 26.89 -7.51 -2.62
CA PRO A 273 27.50 -8.68 -3.27
C PRO A 273 27.04 -10.00 -2.65
N ALA A 274 26.63 -10.00 -1.38
CA ALA A 274 26.02 -11.16 -0.73
C ALA A 274 25.07 -10.71 0.39
N LEU A 275 23.90 -11.35 0.45
CA LEU A 275 22.96 -11.21 1.55
C LEU A 275 23.01 -12.47 2.43
N PRO A 276 22.87 -12.34 3.77
CA PRO A 276 22.70 -13.52 4.62
C PRO A 276 21.49 -14.36 4.20
N THR A 277 21.54 -15.66 4.50
CA THR A 277 20.41 -16.57 4.20
C THR A 277 19.13 -16.08 4.88
N GLY A 278 18.06 -15.93 4.10
CA GLY A 278 16.77 -15.48 4.62
C GLY A 278 16.63 -13.97 4.78
N VAL A 279 17.63 -13.19 4.36
CA VAL A 279 17.56 -11.72 4.35
C VAL A 279 17.15 -11.21 2.98
N THR A 280 16.18 -10.31 2.95
CA THR A 280 15.78 -9.56 1.75
C THR A 280 16.58 -8.26 1.62
N GLU A 281 16.67 -7.71 0.42
CA GLU A 281 17.22 -6.38 0.18
C GLU A 281 16.20 -5.57 -0.61
N THR A 282 15.83 -4.39 -0.10
CA THR A 282 14.81 -3.56 -0.75
C THR A 282 14.93 -2.08 -0.38
N MET A 283 14.20 -1.28 -1.15
CA MET A 283 13.79 0.07 -0.79
C MET A 283 12.26 0.05 -0.82
N HIS A 284 11.61 0.47 0.27
CA HIS A 284 10.14 0.40 0.36
C HIS A 284 9.42 1.28 -0.66
N ALA A 285 8.17 0.94 -0.92
CA ALA A 285 7.38 1.48 -2.02
C ALA A 285 7.18 3.01 -1.90
N GLU A 286 7.02 3.55 -0.69
CA GLU A 286 6.99 5.00 -0.41
C GLU A 286 8.27 5.68 -0.91
N GLN A 287 9.42 5.19 -0.44
CA GLN A 287 10.73 5.74 -0.77
C GLN A 287 11.04 5.69 -2.27
N CYS A 288 10.52 4.68 -2.98
CA CYS A 288 10.65 4.59 -4.43
C CYS A 288 9.91 5.72 -5.15
N ILE A 289 8.66 6.00 -4.74
CA ILE A 289 7.89 7.12 -5.30
C ILE A 289 8.58 8.43 -4.96
N GLU A 290 8.99 8.63 -3.71
CA GLU A 290 9.62 9.87 -3.27
C GLU A 290 10.96 10.13 -3.96
N SER A 291 11.80 9.10 -4.14
CA SER A 291 13.06 9.22 -4.89
C SER A 291 12.81 9.64 -6.33
N ALA A 292 11.84 9.03 -6.99
CA ALA A 292 11.49 9.39 -8.36
C ALA A 292 10.97 10.83 -8.47
N ILE A 293 10.21 11.31 -7.46
CA ILE A 293 9.79 12.72 -7.38
C ILE A 293 11.03 13.61 -7.22
N ALA A 294 11.97 13.28 -6.35
CA ALA A 294 13.18 14.07 -6.15
C ALA A 294 14.03 14.19 -7.42
N GLU A 295 14.26 13.09 -8.11
CA GLU A 295 15.03 13.04 -9.37
C GLU A 295 14.38 13.83 -10.50
N ASN A 296 13.05 13.95 -10.48
CA ASN A 296 12.29 14.64 -11.51
C ASN A 296 11.67 15.96 -11.00
N ALA A 297 12.11 16.46 -9.85
CA ALA A 297 11.39 17.49 -9.10
C ALA A 297 11.06 18.72 -9.94
N GLU A 298 12.05 19.26 -10.66
CA GLU A 298 11.87 20.46 -11.48
C GLU A 298 10.92 20.24 -12.65
N ARG A 299 11.06 19.10 -13.33
CA ARG A 299 10.23 18.77 -14.49
C ARG A 299 8.79 18.53 -14.07
N TRP A 300 8.57 17.67 -13.07
CA TRP A 300 7.21 17.30 -12.64
C TRP A 300 6.50 18.44 -11.95
N HIS A 301 7.22 19.29 -11.21
CA HIS A 301 6.67 20.52 -10.67
C HIS A 301 6.21 21.46 -11.78
N ARG A 302 7.08 21.74 -12.76
CA ARG A 302 6.77 22.59 -13.91
C ARG A 302 5.59 22.07 -14.72
N ASP A 303 5.55 20.76 -14.98
CA ASP A 303 4.46 20.08 -15.68
C ASP A 303 3.14 20.28 -14.91
N ALA A 304 3.15 20.09 -13.59
CA ALA A 304 1.97 20.22 -12.74
C ALA A 304 1.46 21.66 -12.66
N VAL A 305 2.32 22.66 -12.42
CA VAL A 305 1.89 24.07 -12.35
C VAL A 305 1.36 24.55 -13.70
N THR A 306 1.98 24.13 -14.81
CA THR A 306 1.54 24.48 -16.17
C THR A 306 0.18 23.87 -16.47
N ARG A 307 0.03 22.57 -16.22
CA ARG A 307 -1.22 21.82 -16.43
C ARG A 307 -2.39 22.42 -15.64
N LEU A 308 -2.13 22.81 -14.41
CA LEU A 308 -3.16 23.28 -13.50
C LEU A 308 -3.39 24.79 -13.59
N HIS A 309 -2.57 25.52 -14.34
CA HIS A 309 -2.55 26.98 -14.40
C HIS A 309 -2.37 27.60 -13.01
N LEU A 310 -1.36 27.12 -12.28
CA LEU A 310 -0.98 27.63 -10.96
C LEU A 310 0.20 28.61 -11.07
N CYS A 311 0.48 29.32 -9.97
CA CYS A 311 1.68 30.14 -9.89
C CYS A 311 2.95 29.26 -9.98
N PRO A 312 4.05 29.76 -10.57
CA PRO A 312 5.29 29.00 -10.71
C PRO A 312 5.95 28.57 -9.40
N ASP A 313 5.56 29.14 -8.27
CA ASP A 313 6.01 28.83 -6.90
C ASP A 313 4.94 28.08 -6.08
N ALA A 314 3.89 27.59 -6.75
CA ALA A 314 2.83 26.86 -6.07
C ALA A 314 3.33 25.52 -5.52
N LEU A 315 3.01 25.26 -4.25
CA LEU A 315 3.17 23.93 -3.64
C LEU A 315 2.21 22.93 -4.29
N ILE A 316 2.77 21.89 -4.88
CA ILE A 316 2.04 20.74 -5.40
C ILE A 316 1.85 19.72 -4.28
N VAL A 317 0.60 19.46 -3.95
CA VAL A 317 0.18 18.46 -3.00
C VAL A 317 0.45 17.08 -3.59
N VAL A 318 1.11 16.23 -2.82
CA VAL A 318 1.39 14.84 -3.13
C VAL A 318 0.62 13.96 -2.15
N PRO A 319 -0.66 13.64 -2.41
CA PRO A 319 -1.40 12.65 -1.63
C PRO A 319 -0.72 11.30 -1.78
N MET A 320 -0.48 10.60 -0.67
CA MET A 320 0.17 9.30 -0.71
C MET A 320 -0.48 8.31 0.26
N ALA A 321 -0.93 7.17 -0.25
CA ALA A 321 -1.54 6.11 0.57
C ALA A 321 -1.28 4.71 -0.02
N GLY A 322 -1.19 3.73 0.87
CA GLY A 322 -0.91 2.33 0.52
C GLY A 322 -1.77 1.37 1.32
N ARG A 323 -1.51 0.08 1.11
CA ARG A 323 -2.08 -1.00 1.92
C ARG A 323 -1.69 -0.82 3.39
N PHE A 324 -0.43 -0.48 3.63
CA PHE A 324 0.14 -0.23 4.95
C PHE A 324 0.35 1.28 5.18
N VAL A 325 0.53 1.66 6.45
CA VAL A 325 1.06 2.98 6.81
C VAL A 325 2.58 2.96 6.63
N PRO A 326 3.24 4.13 6.48
CA PRO A 326 4.68 4.19 6.37
C PRO A 326 5.34 3.45 7.53
N CYS A 327 6.22 2.50 7.22
CA CYS A 327 7.01 1.79 8.22
C CYS A 327 7.92 2.76 9.00
N ALA A 328 8.60 2.27 10.03
CA ALA A 328 9.50 3.11 10.81
C ALA A 328 10.56 3.83 9.95
N ALA A 329 11.11 3.14 8.94
CA ALA A 329 12.12 3.74 8.04
C ALA A 329 11.53 4.84 7.16
N CYS A 330 10.40 4.55 6.49
CA CYS A 330 9.71 5.53 5.66
C CYS A 330 9.26 6.74 6.48
N ALA A 331 8.84 6.55 7.74
CA ALA A 331 8.48 7.66 8.62
C ALA A 331 9.66 8.57 8.99
N GLU A 332 10.86 8.02 9.17
CA GLU A 332 12.08 8.84 9.36
C GLU A 332 12.42 9.63 8.09
N VAL A 333 12.36 8.99 6.91
CA VAL A 333 12.64 9.63 5.62
C VAL A 333 11.63 10.73 5.29
N GLU A 334 10.34 10.48 5.49
CA GLU A 334 9.28 11.47 5.33
C GLU A 334 9.46 12.67 6.26
N ALA A 335 9.93 12.42 7.48
CA ALA A 335 10.13 13.50 8.43
C ALA A 335 11.35 14.36 8.08
N GLU A 336 12.47 13.74 7.73
CA GLU A 336 13.70 14.45 7.36
C GLU A 336 13.52 15.20 6.02
N SER A 337 12.80 14.61 5.06
CA SER A 337 12.50 15.25 3.76
C SER A 337 11.58 16.48 3.87
N ARG A 338 10.91 16.70 5.01
CA ARG A 338 10.12 17.91 5.29
C ARG A 338 10.93 19.08 5.85
N THR A 339 12.25 18.92 5.97
CA THR A 339 13.10 19.90 6.66
C THR A 339 14.34 20.28 5.88
N GLN A 340 14.82 21.51 6.09
CA GLN A 340 16.15 21.98 5.73
C GLN A 340 16.55 21.61 4.28
N GLY A 341 15.71 21.96 3.31
CA GLY A 341 15.98 21.72 1.89
C GLY A 341 15.64 20.31 1.39
N GLY A 342 14.96 19.48 2.18
CA GLY A 342 14.41 18.19 1.74
C GLY A 342 13.26 18.34 0.72
N LEU A 343 12.92 17.25 0.02
CA LEU A 343 11.95 17.26 -1.09
C LEU A 343 10.60 17.90 -0.73
N PHE A 344 10.10 17.64 0.47
CA PHE A 344 8.81 18.11 0.96
C PHE A 344 8.94 19.26 1.97
N ASP A 345 10.11 19.90 2.05
CA ASP A 345 10.27 21.13 2.81
C ASP A 345 9.39 22.23 2.19
N PRO A 346 8.41 22.79 2.92
CA PRO A 346 7.58 23.87 2.40
C PRO A 346 8.39 25.09 1.94
N ALA A 347 9.58 25.33 2.52
CA ALA A 347 10.48 26.40 2.11
C ALA A 347 11.03 26.23 0.69
N ASN A 348 11.04 25.00 0.16
CA ASN A 348 11.46 24.73 -1.22
C ASN A 348 10.39 25.11 -2.27
N ALA A 349 9.17 25.47 -1.85
CA ALA A 349 8.09 25.95 -2.73
C ALA A 349 7.76 25.02 -3.92
N ARG A 350 7.96 23.69 -3.76
CA ARG A 350 7.71 22.70 -4.81
C ARG A 350 6.64 21.68 -4.45
N PHE A 351 6.90 20.82 -3.48
CA PHE A 351 6.00 19.71 -3.14
C PHE A 351 5.66 19.70 -1.66
N VAL A 352 4.46 19.22 -1.34
CA VAL A 352 4.03 18.96 0.04
C VAL A 352 3.42 17.56 0.13
N LEU A 353 4.00 16.72 0.98
CA LEU A 353 3.50 15.37 1.20
C LEU A 353 2.21 15.41 2.03
N HIS A 354 1.13 14.87 1.46
CA HIS A 354 -0.13 14.72 2.16
C HIS A 354 -0.40 13.25 2.50
N ARG A 355 -0.23 12.93 3.78
CA ARG A 355 -0.73 11.69 4.38
C ARG A 355 -2.05 11.98 5.06
N SER A 356 -3.03 11.11 4.86
CA SER A 356 -4.26 11.18 5.65
C SER A 356 -4.00 10.81 7.13
N SER A 357 -2.89 10.12 7.40
CA SER A 357 -2.47 9.54 8.68
C SER A 357 -1.15 10.11 9.16
N ARG A 358 -0.94 10.14 10.47
CA ARG A 358 0.39 10.31 11.08
C ARG A 358 0.90 9.06 11.80
N ARG A 359 0.21 7.94 11.67
CA ARG A 359 0.60 6.65 12.25
C ARG A 359 1.85 6.12 11.58
N ILE A 360 2.66 5.44 12.38
CA ILE A 360 3.91 4.82 11.98
C ILE A 360 3.74 3.30 12.06
N GLY A 361 4.23 2.60 11.06
CA GLY A 361 4.33 1.14 11.02
C GLY A 361 5.57 0.63 11.76
N MET A 362 5.71 -0.67 11.84
CA MET A 362 6.87 -1.26 12.50
C MET A 362 8.20 -1.10 11.75
N ALA A 363 9.30 -1.34 12.46
CA ALA A 363 10.59 -1.64 11.84
C ALA A 363 10.67 -3.14 11.51
N PHE A 364 11.15 -3.46 10.31
CA PHE A 364 11.31 -4.84 9.83
C PHE A 364 12.65 -5.43 10.26
N ALA A 365 12.66 -6.74 10.49
CA ALA A 365 13.84 -7.55 10.72
C ALA A 365 14.13 -8.42 9.48
N ASN A 366 15.35 -8.95 9.39
CA ASN A 366 15.80 -9.81 8.28
C ASN A 366 15.65 -9.14 6.91
N GLU A 367 15.83 -7.83 6.86
CA GLU A 367 15.76 -7.04 5.64
C GLU A 367 16.87 -5.98 5.67
N VAL A 368 17.65 -5.94 4.59
CA VAL A 368 18.49 -4.79 4.26
C VAL A 368 17.59 -3.71 3.69
N GLN A 369 17.45 -2.63 4.45
CA GLN A 369 16.63 -1.49 4.09
C GLN A 369 17.50 -0.34 3.59
N HIS A 370 17.31 0.04 2.34
CA HIS A 370 17.96 1.21 1.74
C HIS A 370 17.19 2.50 2.07
N ILE A 371 17.94 3.58 2.28
CA ILE A 371 17.40 4.92 2.54
C ILE A 371 17.47 5.78 1.28
N ALA A 372 16.32 6.30 0.85
CA ALA A 372 16.19 7.23 -0.28
C ALA A 372 16.90 8.56 -0.01
N GLN A 373 18.12 8.71 -0.54
CA GLN A 373 18.94 9.91 -0.28
C GLN A 373 18.41 11.14 -0.99
N ALA A 374 17.97 10.98 -2.25
CA ALA A 374 17.56 12.09 -3.11
C ALA A 374 16.44 12.97 -2.50
N THR A 375 15.67 12.41 -1.56
CA THR A 375 14.56 13.10 -0.88
C THR A 375 15.00 13.98 0.28
N LEU A 376 16.21 13.77 0.81
CA LEU A 376 16.58 14.26 2.14
C LEU A 376 17.19 15.66 2.16
N ALA A 377 17.85 16.10 1.09
CA ALA A 377 18.43 17.44 1.00
C ALA A 377 18.69 17.86 -0.46
N GLY A 378 18.89 19.17 -0.68
CA GLY A 378 19.19 19.72 -2.00
C GLY A 378 20.60 19.42 -2.52
N THR A 379 21.53 18.99 -1.66
CA THR A 379 22.89 18.63 -2.07
C THR A 379 23.19 17.14 -1.81
N PRO A 380 23.89 16.44 -2.71
CA PRO A 380 24.20 15.02 -2.53
C PRO A 380 24.97 14.69 -1.25
N ALA A 381 25.92 15.54 -0.85
CA ALA A 381 26.73 15.31 0.35
C ALA A 381 25.90 15.36 1.64
N GLU A 382 25.00 16.33 1.75
CA GLU A 382 24.09 16.48 2.89
C GLU A 382 23.01 15.41 2.90
N ALA A 383 22.41 15.13 1.74
CA ALA A 383 21.43 14.07 1.55
C ALA A 383 21.99 12.72 1.99
N ALA A 384 23.22 12.42 1.57
CA ALA A 384 23.95 11.28 2.05
C ALA A 384 24.07 11.37 3.58
N GLN A 385 24.65 12.44 4.14
CA GLN A 385 24.84 12.59 5.60
C GLN A 385 23.59 12.27 6.42
N ARG A 386 22.44 12.78 6.01
CA ARG A 386 21.15 12.50 6.65
C ARG A 386 20.75 11.03 6.55
N ALA A 387 20.88 10.40 5.38
CA ALA A 387 20.56 8.98 5.23
C ALA A 387 21.39 8.07 6.15
N LYS A 388 22.66 8.40 6.39
CA LYS A 388 23.52 7.62 7.33
C LYS A 388 23.06 7.85 8.75
N THR A 389 22.73 9.09 9.09
CA THR A 389 22.18 9.41 10.40
C THR A 389 20.91 8.62 10.66
N ILE A 390 20.00 8.51 9.68
CA ILE A 390 18.81 7.67 9.77
C ILE A 390 19.21 6.20 10.00
N ALA A 391 20.06 5.63 9.15
CA ALA A 391 20.51 4.24 9.26
C ALA A 391 21.19 3.93 10.62
N GLU A 392 22.05 4.83 11.10
CA GLU A 392 22.73 4.71 12.39
C GLU A 392 21.75 4.77 13.58
N ARG A 393 20.67 5.55 13.49
CA ARG A 393 19.62 5.55 14.53
C ARG A 393 19.00 4.15 14.69
N PHE A 394 18.76 3.43 13.60
CA PHE A 394 18.19 2.07 13.68
C PHE A 394 19.08 1.08 14.42
N VAL A 395 20.41 1.20 14.25
CA VAL A 395 21.37 0.22 14.80
C VAL A 395 21.92 0.65 16.16
N HIS A 396 22.26 1.92 16.33
CA HIS A 396 23.04 2.40 17.48
C HIS A 396 22.24 3.28 18.44
N ALA A 397 21.15 3.90 17.98
CA ALA A 397 20.35 4.81 18.80
C ALA A 397 18.84 4.65 18.57
N PRO A 398 18.27 3.44 18.72
CA PRO A 398 16.86 3.19 18.40
C PRO A 398 15.89 4.04 19.23
N HIS A 399 16.31 4.47 20.42
CA HIS A 399 15.56 5.38 21.30
C HIS A 399 15.31 6.78 20.71
N LEU A 400 16.01 7.14 19.64
CA LEU A 400 15.81 8.40 18.90
C LEU A 400 14.83 8.26 17.74
N LEU A 401 14.43 7.04 17.38
CA LEU A 401 13.47 6.80 16.30
C LEU A 401 12.08 7.28 16.70
N ARG A 402 11.33 7.82 15.74
CA ARG A 402 9.93 8.22 15.94
C ARG A 402 9.02 7.07 16.32
N ALA A 403 9.34 5.86 15.89
CA ALA A 403 8.57 4.67 16.25
C ALA A 403 8.80 4.22 17.70
N TYR A 404 9.89 4.63 18.34
CA TYR A 404 10.31 4.13 19.65
C TYR A 404 9.33 4.53 20.75
N GLY A 405 8.74 3.52 21.42
CA GLY A 405 7.80 3.72 22.52
C GLY A 405 6.46 4.35 22.11
N THR A 406 6.23 4.57 20.82
CA THR A 406 4.99 5.15 20.31
C THR A 406 3.99 4.07 19.88
N PRO A 407 2.69 4.44 19.74
CA PRO A 407 1.70 3.60 19.10
C PRO A 407 2.06 3.32 17.63
N VAL A 408 2.23 2.04 17.27
CA VAL A 408 2.51 1.59 15.91
C VAL A 408 1.44 0.63 15.38
N VAL A 409 1.30 0.64 14.05
CA VAL A 409 0.53 -0.38 13.32
C VAL A 409 1.42 -1.63 13.22
N LEU A 410 0.98 -2.73 13.83
CA LEU A 410 1.70 -4.01 13.78
C LEU A 410 1.46 -4.73 12.44
N ASP A 411 2.30 -5.71 12.15
CA ASP A 411 2.10 -6.62 11.02
C ASP A 411 0.66 -7.16 11.02
N TYR A 412 0.09 -7.21 9.82
CA TYR A 412 -1.30 -7.59 9.57
C TYR A 412 -2.36 -6.63 10.08
N SER A 413 -2.07 -5.58 10.83
CA SER A 413 -3.12 -4.62 11.21
C SER A 413 -3.64 -3.92 9.95
N LEU A 414 -4.93 -4.14 9.67
CA LEU A 414 -5.65 -3.38 8.66
C LEU A 414 -6.09 -2.00 9.21
N ASP A 415 -5.67 -1.63 10.43
CA ASP A 415 -5.94 -0.33 11.07
C ASP A 415 -5.13 0.81 10.45
N THR A 416 -4.90 0.73 9.14
CA THR A 416 -4.58 1.88 8.32
C THR A 416 -5.87 2.68 8.15
N GLU A 417 -6.17 3.44 9.21
CA GLU A 417 -6.93 4.69 9.25
C GLU A 417 -8.35 4.78 8.69
N SER A 418 -9.02 3.76 8.18
CA SER A 418 -10.49 3.63 8.28
C SER A 418 -10.96 2.39 7.56
N GLU A 419 -11.41 1.42 8.32
CA GLU A 419 -12.09 0.24 7.78
C GLU A 419 -13.58 0.20 8.13
N SER A 420 -13.99 1.11 9.01
CA SER A 420 -15.35 1.54 9.20
C SER A 420 -15.55 2.83 8.43
N SER A 421 -15.52 2.76 7.10
CA SER A 421 -16.37 3.67 6.33
C SER A 421 -17.78 3.43 6.88
N GLY A 422 -18.29 4.36 7.68
CA GLY A 422 -19.72 4.45 7.95
C GLY A 422 -20.42 4.35 6.61
N ASP A 423 -21.44 3.52 6.56
CA ASP A 423 -22.26 3.33 5.38
C ASP A 423 -22.62 4.72 4.82
N GLU A 424 -22.10 5.08 3.64
CA GLU A 424 -22.65 6.20 2.85
C GLU A 424 -23.98 5.74 2.20
N SER A 425 -24.73 4.85 2.86
CA SER A 425 -26.04 4.34 2.45
C SER A 425 -27.21 5.20 2.94
N GLN A 426 -26.94 6.46 3.29
CA GLN A 426 -27.96 7.50 3.43
C GLN A 426 -27.49 8.75 2.69
N GLY A 427 -27.96 8.90 1.45
CA GLY A 427 -27.66 10.00 0.54
C GLY A 427 -28.07 9.69 -0.88
#